data_AF-A0A373LM09-F1
#
_entry.id   AF-A0A373LM09-F1
#
_cell.length_a   1.000
_cell.length_b   1.000
_cell.length_c   1.000
_cell.angle_alpha   90.00
_cell.angle_beta   90.00
_cell.angle_gamma   90.00
#
_symmetry.space_group_name_H-M   'P 1'
#
loop_
_entity.id
_entity.type
_entity.pdbx_description
1 polymer ?
#
loop_
_entity_poly.entity_id
_entity_poly.type
_entity_poly.pdbx_seq_one_letter_code
_entity_poly.pdbx_strand_id
1 'polypeptide(L)'
;MKLSKNEIIINIAAIQLIVFVIGKLFYGNYAFGILLIPFTVAIYKQRKKSLINKKIAYGELQFKDMLIAISDGLKTGYSVENAIKSSYKDLKNIYGKECFVCKELEIAISQLKLNISTEKVLKDMAERMELKNAILFSQIFSVAKRTGGNMPEIIKNVTDDIVMKENVREEINTSITEKRLEQKVMTLIPGFIIIYISVSSPEFLKIMYESIVGKIVMTICLILYLLAYIWGERIVDSIMEE
;
A
#
# COMPACT_ATOMS: atom_id res chain seq x y z
N MET A 1 5.96 -12.85 4.00
CA MET A 1 4.85 -12.65 4.98
C MET A 1 3.56 -13.30 4.45
N LYS A 2 2.93 -14.23 5.19
CA LYS A 2 1.70 -14.94 4.76
C LYS A 2 0.46 -14.30 5.41
N LEU A 3 -0.63 -14.18 4.66
CA LEU A 3 -1.94 -13.75 5.16
C LEU A 3 -2.64 -14.87 5.92
N SER A 4 -3.41 -14.52 6.95
CA SER A 4 -4.18 -15.47 7.76
C SER A 4 -5.37 -16.01 6.96
N LYS A 5 -5.67 -17.32 7.10
CA LYS A 5 -6.79 -17.97 6.39
C LYS A 5 -8.14 -17.28 6.64
N ASN A 6 -8.33 -16.67 7.82
CA ASN A 6 -9.57 -15.98 8.18
C ASN A 6 -9.75 -14.66 7.41
N GLU A 7 -8.67 -13.92 7.16
CA GLU A 7 -8.72 -12.68 6.37
C GLU A 7 -9.11 -12.96 4.91
N ILE A 8 -8.69 -14.12 4.39
CA ILE A 8 -9.01 -14.58 3.04
C ILE A 8 -10.50 -14.85 2.91
N ILE A 9 -11.06 -15.62 3.85
CA ILE A 9 -12.47 -16.02 3.84
C ILE A 9 -13.40 -14.80 3.97
N ILE A 10 -13.09 -13.87 4.87
CA ILE A 10 -13.88 -12.65 5.07
C ILE A 10 -13.90 -11.79 3.81
N ASN A 11 -12.75 -11.63 3.14
CA ASN A 11 -12.67 -10.85 1.91
C ASN A 11 -13.43 -11.50 0.75
N ILE A 12 -13.35 -12.82 0.60
CA ILE A 12 -14.10 -13.55 -0.44
C ILE A 12 -15.60 -13.42 -0.20
N ALA A 13 -16.06 -13.62 1.05
CA ALA A 13 -17.47 -13.48 1.40
C ALA A 13 -18.03 -12.08 1.10
N ALA A 14 -17.27 -11.02 1.40
CA ALA A 14 -17.67 -9.65 1.08
C ALA A 14 -17.80 -9.39 -0.43
N ILE A 15 -16.89 -9.94 -1.24
CA ILE A 15 -16.94 -9.82 -2.70
C ILE A 15 -18.17 -10.59 -3.24
N GLN A 16 -18.43 -11.80 -2.74
CA GLN A 16 -19.61 -12.58 -3.12
C GLN A 16 -20.91 -11.82 -2.85
N LEU A 17 -21.02 -11.16 -1.70
CA LEU A 17 -22.21 -10.40 -1.32
C LEU A 17 -22.47 -9.23 -2.29
N ILE A 18 -21.44 -8.51 -2.69
CA ILE A 18 -21.54 -7.41 -3.67
C ILE A 18 -21.99 -7.93 -5.03
N VAL A 19 -21.43 -9.08 -5.48
CA VAL A 19 -21.80 -9.72 -6.74
C VAL A 19 -23.28 -10.14 -6.75
N PHE A 20 -23.79 -10.70 -5.64
CA PHE A 20 -25.21 -11.06 -5.52
C PHE A 20 -26.13 -9.83 -5.52
N VAL A 21 -25.72 -8.72 -4.89
CA VAL A 21 -26.48 -7.46 -4.90
C VAL A 21 -26.54 -6.88 -6.31
N ILE A 22 -25.44 -6.87 -7.06
CA ILE A 22 -25.41 -6.40 -8.45
C ILE A 22 -26.28 -7.28 -9.34
N GLY A 23 -26.21 -8.61 -9.19
CA GLY A 23 -27.06 -9.54 -9.93
C GLY A 23 -28.56 -9.28 -9.71
N LYS A 24 -28.95 -9.02 -8.45
CA LYS A 24 -30.33 -8.63 -8.12
C LYS A 24 -30.72 -7.30 -8.76
N LEU A 25 -29.85 -6.28 -8.69
CA LEU A 25 -30.14 -4.95 -9.21
C LEU A 25 -30.24 -4.92 -10.74
N PHE A 26 -29.42 -5.67 -11.46
CA PHE A 26 -29.39 -5.63 -12.93
C PHE A 26 -30.32 -6.63 -13.62
N TYR A 27 -30.62 -7.77 -12.99
CA TYR A 27 -31.41 -8.84 -13.62
C TYR A 27 -32.64 -9.28 -12.82
N GLY A 28 -32.89 -8.66 -11.65
CA GLY A 28 -34.01 -9.03 -10.77
C GLY A 28 -33.87 -10.41 -10.10
N ASN A 29 -32.78 -11.16 -10.37
CA ASN A 29 -32.57 -12.52 -9.87
C ASN A 29 -31.13 -12.74 -9.40
N TYR A 30 -30.99 -13.40 -8.25
CA TYR A 30 -29.70 -13.76 -7.64
C TYR A 30 -28.91 -14.80 -8.44
N ALA A 31 -29.56 -15.58 -9.32
CA ALA A 31 -28.94 -16.65 -10.09
C ALA A 31 -27.79 -16.18 -11.02
N PHE A 32 -27.86 -14.96 -11.54
CA PHE A 32 -26.80 -14.38 -12.38
C PHE A 32 -25.52 -14.04 -11.60
N GLY A 33 -25.57 -13.97 -10.27
CA GLY A 33 -24.39 -13.76 -9.42
C GLY A 33 -23.38 -14.92 -9.47
N ILE A 34 -23.83 -16.13 -9.83
CA ILE A 34 -22.96 -17.32 -9.93
C ILE A 34 -21.98 -17.19 -11.12
N LEU A 35 -22.36 -16.47 -12.19
CA LEU A 35 -21.53 -16.31 -13.39
C LEU A 35 -20.31 -15.40 -13.17
N LEU A 36 -20.33 -14.57 -12.13
CA LEU A 36 -19.27 -13.60 -11.80
C LEU A 36 -18.23 -14.13 -10.80
N ILE A 37 -18.37 -15.37 -10.33
CA ILE A 37 -17.43 -16.04 -9.41
C ILE A 37 -15.97 -16.03 -9.92
N PRO A 38 -15.65 -16.24 -11.22
CA PRO A 38 -14.26 -16.21 -11.70
C PRO A 38 -13.57 -14.85 -11.46
N PHE A 39 -14.33 -13.76 -11.44
CA PHE A 39 -13.83 -12.40 -11.24
C PHE A 39 -13.31 -12.16 -9.81
N THR A 40 -13.85 -12.90 -8.83
CA THR A 40 -13.47 -12.78 -7.42
C THR A 40 -12.05 -13.23 -7.13
N VAL A 41 -11.56 -14.24 -7.86
CA VAL A 41 -10.20 -14.79 -7.70
C VAL A 41 -9.15 -13.81 -8.22
N ALA A 42 -9.45 -13.08 -9.30
CA ALA A 42 -8.57 -12.05 -9.86
C ALA A 42 -8.40 -10.86 -8.89
N ILE A 43 -9.51 -10.36 -8.32
CA ILE A 43 -9.53 -9.27 -7.33
C ILE A 43 -8.74 -9.65 -6.07
N TYR A 44 -8.87 -10.90 -5.62
CA TYR A 44 -8.15 -11.39 -4.44
C TYR A 44 -6.62 -11.42 -4.65
N LYS A 45 -6.15 -11.84 -5.84
CA LYS A 45 -4.72 -11.86 -6.16
C LYS A 45 -4.11 -10.45 -6.12
N GLN A 46 -4.87 -9.44 -6.57
CA GLN A 46 -4.46 -8.03 -6.58
C GLN A 46 -4.38 -7.46 -5.14
N ARG A 47 -5.36 -7.76 -4.28
CA ARG A 47 -5.34 -7.34 -2.87
C ARG A 47 -4.18 -7.92 -2.07
N LYS A 48 -3.78 -9.17 -2.34
CA LYS A 48 -2.62 -9.78 -1.68
C LYS A 48 -1.32 -9.00 -1.97
N LYS A 49 -1.14 -8.52 -3.20
CA LYS A 49 0.02 -7.69 -3.59
C LYS A 49 0.00 -6.35 -2.83
N SER A 50 -1.17 -5.70 -2.74
CA SER A 50 -1.35 -4.44 -2.01
C SER A 50 -0.95 -4.54 -0.52
N LEU A 51 -1.31 -5.64 0.15
CA LEU A 51 -0.97 -5.82 1.57
C LEU A 51 0.53 -5.99 1.82
N ILE A 52 1.25 -6.64 0.91
CA ILE A 52 2.71 -6.76 0.99
C ILE A 52 3.34 -5.37 0.77
N ASN A 53 2.87 -4.63 -0.23
CA ASN A 53 3.37 -3.29 -0.53
C ASN A 53 3.14 -2.33 0.64
N LYS A 54 1.98 -2.39 1.31
CA LYS A 54 1.71 -1.58 2.52
C LYS A 54 2.69 -1.86 3.65
N LYS A 55 3.08 -3.11 3.82
CA LYS A 55 4.05 -3.51 4.85
C LYS A 55 5.46 -3.03 4.52
N ILE A 56 5.87 -3.12 3.25
CA ILE A 56 7.14 -2.55 2.77
C ILE A 56 7.13 -1.04 2.95
N ALA A 57 6.07 -0.35 2.53
CA ALA A 57 5.92 1.10 2.69
C ALA A 57 5.99 1.54 4.16
N TYR A 58 5.36 0.79 5.07
CA TYR A 58 5.46 1.07 6.50
C TYR A 58 6.87 0.83 7.05
N GLY A 59 7.61 -0.14 6.49
CA GLY A 59 9.02 -0.34 6.79
C GLY A 59 9.90 0.82 6.30
N GLU A 60 9.67 1.30 5.06
CA GLU A 60 10.35 2.47 4.50
C GLU A 60 10.12 3.73 5.34
N LEU A 61 8.89 3.92 5.83
CA LEU A 61 8.56 5.03 6.73
C LEU A 61 9.37 4.97 8.04
N GLN A 62 9.40 3.80 8.70
CA GLN A 62 10.22 3.61 9.90
C GLN A 62 11.71 3.82 9.63
N PHE A 63 12.18 3.39 8.45
CA PHE A 63 13.57 3.56 8.04
C PHE A 63 13.92 5.03 7.81
N LYS A 64 13.02 5.80 7.18
CA LYS A 64 13.15 7.28 7.06
C LYS A 64 13.32 7.92 8.43
N ASP A 65 12.44 7.61 9.38
CA ASP A 65 12.49 8.20 10.72
C ASP A 65 13.76 7.81 11.47
N MET A 66 14.26 6.60 11.24
CA MET A 66 15.57 6.17 11.76
C MET A 66 16.70 7.04 11.21
N LEU A 67 16.71 7.31 9.90
CA LEU A 67 17.73 8.15 9.29
C LEU A 67 17.69 9.59 9.80
N ILE A 68 16.50 10.15 10.02
CA ILE A 68 16.33 11.47 10.65
C ILE A 68 16.96 11.47 12.04
N ALA A 69 16.63 10.49 12.88
CA ALA A 69 17.19 10.39 14.23
C ALA A 69 18.72 10.20 14.24
N ILE A 70 19.27 9.43 13.29
CA ILE A 70 20.73 9.29 13.12
C ILE A 70 21.34 10.63 12.69
N SER A 71 20.76 11.30 11.70
CA SER A 71 21.24 12.59 11.18
C SER A 71 21.28 13.64 12.29
N ASP A 72 20.25 13.73 13.11
CA ASP A 72 20.18 14.67 14.22
C ASP A 72 21.20 14.34 15.32
N GLY A 73 21.39 13.06 15.64
CA GLY A 73 22.47 12.62 16.52
C GLY A 73 23.85 13.06 16.01
N LEU A 74 24.13 12.87 14.72
CA LEU A 74 25.40 13.28 14.11
C LEU A 74 25.60 14.80 14.11
N LYS A 75 24.54 15.60 13.87
CA LYS A 75 24.60 17.06 13.97
C LYS A 75 24.95 17.55 15.38
N THR A 76 24.54 16.81 16.42
CA THR A 76 24.91 17.10 17.82
C THR A 76 26.30 16.61 18.21
N GLY A 77 27.08 16.06 17.26
CA GLY A 77 28.46 15.61 17.46
C GLY A 77 28.58 14.16 17.92
N TYR A 78 27.52 13.35 17.85
CA TYR A 78 27.64 11.93 18.13
C TYR A 78 28.50 11.22 17.08
N SER A 79 29.20 10.17 17.49
CA SER A 79 29.74 9.19 16.54
C SER A 79 28.59 8.44 15.85
N VAL A 80 28.86 7.85 14.68
CA VAL A 80 27.87 7.05 13.93
C VAL A 80 27.28 5.93 14.80
N GLU A 81 28.11 5.27 15.61
CA GLU A 81 27.68 4.22 16.53
C GLU A 81 26.73 4.73 17.60
N ASN A 82 27.03 5.89 18.19
CA ASN A 82 26.18 6.51 19.19
C ASN A 82 24.88 7.06 18.58
N ALA A 83 24.93 7.58 17.36
CA ALA A 83 23.75 8.02 16.63
C ALA A 83 22.79 6.84 16.33
N ILE A 84 23.33 5.68 15.91
CA ILE A 84 22.54 4.44 15.74
C ILE A 84 21.93 3.97 17.08
N LYS A 85 22.69 4.07 18.18
CA LYS A 85 22.18 3.69 19.50
C LYS A 85 21.08 4.64 20.00
N SER A 86 21.22 5.94 19.72
CA SER A 86 20.22 6.95 20.07
C SER A 86 18.95 6.77 19.25
N SER A 87 19.07 6.55 17.94
CA SER A 87 17.92 6.37 17.05
C SER A 87 17.05 5.18 17.44
N TYR A 88 17.63 4.09 17.97
CA TYR A 88 16.85 2.99 18.54
C TYR A 88 15.93 3.43 19.68
N LYS A 89 16.41 4.31 20.57
CA LYS A 89 15.60 4.82 21.69
C LYS A 89 14.45 5.66 21.18
N ASP A 90 14.71 6.52 20.21
CA ASP A 90 13.71 7.41 19.61
C ASP A 90 12.65 6.61 18.85
N LEU A 91 13.06 5.66 17.99
CA LEU A 91 12.13 4.79 17.27
C LEU A 91 11.30 3.92 18.20
N LYS A 92 11.91 3.39 19.27
CA LYS A 92 11.18 2.59 20.27
C LYS A 92 10.10 3.40 20.97
N ASN A 93 10.30 4.71 21.18
CA ASN A 93 9.28 5.59 21.76
C ASN A 93 8.14 5.86 20.79
N ILE A 94 8.43 6.00 19.49
CA ILE A 94 7.43 6.31 18.45
C ILE A 94 6.61 5.06 18.09
N TYR A 95 7.28 3.94 17.83
CA TYR A 95 6.69 2.73 17.22
C TYR A 95 6.55 1.55 18.18
N GLY A 96 7.09 1.65 19.40
CA GLY A 96 7.16 0.54 20.35
C GLY A 96 8.29 -0.45 20.06
N LYS A 97 8.53 -1.39 20.99
CA LYS A 97 9.63 -2.36 20.90
C LYS A 97 9.47 -3.37 19.75
N GLU A 98 8.24 -3.69 19.39
CA GLU A 98 7.94 -4.71 18.37
C GLU A 98 8.06 -4.19 16.93
N CYS A 99 8.50 -2.94 16.74
CA CYS A 99 8.65 -2.35 15.42
C CYS A 99 9.72 -3.07 14.58
N PHE A 100 9.51 -3.14 13.27
CA PHE A 100 10.36 -3.90 12.35
C PHE A 100 11.80 -3.35 12.35
N VAL A 101 11.95 -2.04 12.17
CA VAL A 101 13.25 -1.38 12.16
C VAL A 101 13.92 -1.41 13.54
N CYS A 102 13.14 -1.40 14.62
CA CYS A 102 13.64 -1.49 16.00
C CYS A 102 14.37 -2.81 16.25
N LYS A 103 13.80 -3.94 15.77
CA LYS A 103 14.43 -5.26 15.90
C LYS A 103 15.75 -5.33 15.16
N GLU A 104 15.80 -4.76 13.96
CA GLU A 104 17.02 -4.71 13.16
C GLU A 104 18.07 -3.77 13.76
N LEU A 105 17.67 -2.66 14.35
CA LEU A 105 18.55 -1.77 15.12
C LEU A 105 19.13 -2.47 16.37
N GLU A 106 18.34 -3.30 17.06
CA GLU A 106 18.81 -4.06 18.23
C GLU A 106 19.91 -5.07 17.83
N ILE A 107 19.74 -5.72 16.68
CA ILE A 107 20.76 -6.60 16.09
C ILE A 107 22.00 -5.78 15.70
N ALA A 108 21.81 -4.63 15.02
CA ALA A 108 22.90 -3.76 14.61
C ALA A 108 23.72 -3.25 15.80
N ILE A 109 23.07 -2.78 16.86
CA ILE A 109 23.72 -2.33 18.10
C ILE A 109 24.50 -3.48 18.74
N SER A 110 23.97 -4.71 18.70
CA SER A 110 24.66 -5.89 19.22
C SER A 110 25.91 -6.21 18.42
N GLN A 111 25.87 -6.10 17.09
CA GLN A 111 27.03 -6.27 16.22
C GLN A 111 28.11 -5.19 16.46
N LEU A 112 27.70 -3.93 16.66
CA LEU A 112 28.63 -2.83 16.97
C LEU A 112 29.35 -3.06 18.31
N LYS A 113 28.66 -3.60 19.33
CA LYS A 113 29.29 -4.00 20.60
C LYS A 113 30.35 -5.10 20.44
N LEU A 114 30.25 -5.90 19.37
CA LEU A 114 31.23 -6.92 19.01
C LEU A 114 32.36 -6.37 18.12
N ASN A 115 32.51 -5.05 18.02
CA ASN A 115 33.50 -4.36 17.17
C ASN A 115 33.41 -4.73 15.68
N ILE A 116 32.23 -5.14 15.22
CA ILE A 116 31.98 -5.31 13.77
C ILE A 116 31.93 -3.92 13.13
N SER A 117 32.56 -3.76 11.97
CA SER A 117 32.61 -2.47 11.29
C SER A 117 31.21 -1.95 10.96
N THR A 118 30.98 -0.65 11.20
CA THR A 118 29.71 0.05 10.89
C THR A 118 29.22 -0.17 9.46
N GLU A 119 30.14 -0.28 8.50
CA GLU A 119 29.81 -0.58 7.10
C GLU A 119 29.17 -1.97 6.95
N LYS A 120 29.77 -3.00 7.55
CA LYS A 120 29.24 -4.35 7.51
C LYS A 120 27.90 -4.44 8.25
N VAL A 121 27.79 -3.79 9.41
CA VAL A 121 26.54 -3.76 10.18
C VAL A 121 25.40 -3.15 9.37
N LEU A 122 25.61 -2.00 8.74
CA LEU A 122 24.59 -1.34 7.93
C LEU A 122 24.24 -2.13 6.67
N LYS A 123 25.22 -2.79 6.04
CA LYS A 123 24.99 -3.66 4.89
C LYS A 123 24.14 -4.88 5.28
N ASP A 124 24.53 -5.60 6.33
CA ASP A 124 23.81 -6.79 6.79
C ASP A 124 22.38 -6.41 7.24
N MET A 125 22.21 -5.23 7.86
CA MET A 125 20.91 -4.69 8.22
C MET A 125 20.04 -4.39 6.99
N ALA A 126 20.60 -3.73 5.98
CA ALA A 126 19.88 -3.43 4.74
C ALA A 126 19.46 -4.70 3.98
N GLU A 127 20.33 -5.71 3.92
CA GLU A 127 20.03 -7.00 3.29
C GLU A 127 18.90 -7.75 4.01
N ARG A 128 18.84 -7.72 5.34
CA ARG A 128 17.74 -8.33 6.11
C ARG A 128 16.44 -7.54 6.02
N MET A 129 16.53 -6.21 5.93
CA MET A 129 15.36 -5.34 5.81
C MET A 129 14.65 -5.48 4.46
N GLU A 130 15.40 -5.76 3.39
CA GLU A 130 14.90 -5.81 2.00
C GLU A 130 14.16 -4.53 1.57
N LEU A 131 14.50 -3.39 2.19
CA LEU A 131 13.95 -2.07 1.88
C LEU A 131 14.83 -1.38 0.84
N LYS A 132 14.20 -0.72 -0.15
CA LYS A 132 14.89 -0.06 -1.26
C LYS A 132 15.77 1.07 -0.75
N ASN A 133 15.27 1.91 0.16
CA ASN A 133 16.06 3.02 0.70
C ASN A 133 17.16 2.52 1.65
N ALA A 134 16.95 1.38 2.36
CA ALA A 134 17.99 0.79 3.20
C ALA A 134 19.18 0.27 2.40
N ILE A 135 18.91 -0.46 1.31
CA ILE A 135 19.94 -0.95 0.40
C ILE A 135 20.72 0.22 -0.21
N LEU A 136 20.01 1.24 -0.73
CA LEU A 136 20.61 2.44 -1.29
C LEU A 136 21.50 3.17 -0.27
N PHE A 137 21.00 3.38 0.95
CA PHE A 137 21.76 4.04 2.01
C PHE A 137 23.04 3.28 2.37
N SER A 138 22.98 1.95 2.50
CA SER A 138 24.16 1.13 2.81
C SER A 138 25.25 1.23 1.73
N GLN A 139 24.85 1.32 0.46
CA GLN A 139 25.77 1.47 -0.67
C GLN A 139 26.44 2.84 -0.65
N ILE A 140 25.66 3.91 -0.46
CA ILE A 140 26.20 5.28 -0.38
C ILE A 140 27.14 5.39 0.82
N PHE A 141 26.78 4.82 1.97
CA PHE A 141 27.61 4.82 3.18
C PHE A 141 28.93 4.07 2.98
N SER A 142 28.92 2.89 2.34
CA SER A 142 30.14 2.13 2.03
C SER A 142 31.09 2.91 1.12
N VAL A 143 30.55 3.55 0.07
CA VAL A 143 31.33 4.39 -0.84
C VAL A 143 31.93 5.59 -0.11
N ALA A 144 31.12 6.30 0.67
CA ALA A 144 31.52 7.45 1.48
C ALA A 144 32.65 7.13 2.48
N LYS A 145 32.56 5.96 3.13
CA LYS A 145 33.57 5.52 4.10
C LYS A 145 34.91 5.25 3.42
N ARG A 146 34.90 4.66 2.22
CA ARG A 146 36.12 4.37 1.45
C ARG A 146 36.79 5.63 0.91
N THR A 147 36.00 6.64 0.55
CA THR A 147 36.52 7.91 0.03
C THR A 147 36.94 8.90 1.14
N GLY A 148 36.64 8.59 2.41
CA GLY A 148 37.01 9.44 3.55
C GLY A 148 36.19 10.73 3.65
N GLY A 149 34.98 10.74 3.09
CA GLY A 149 34.10 11.91 3.07
C GLY A 149 33.50 12.26 4.45
N ASN A 150 32.89 13.45 4.53
CA ASN A 150 32.19 13.93 5.72
C ASN A 150 30.91 13.12 5.97
N MET A 151 30.99 12.09 6.82
CA MET A 151 29.89 11.17 7.10
C MET A 151 28.61 11.86 7.62
N PRO A 152 28.67 12.81 8.58
CA PRO A 152 27.51 13.62 8.95
C PRO A 152 26.81 14.30 7.77
N GLU A 153 27.58 14.90 6.86
CA GLU A 153 27.04 15.60 5.70
C GLU A 153 26.42 14.64 4.68
N ILE A 154 27.06 13.50 4.43
CA ILE A 154 26.55 12.48 3.52
C ILE A 154 25.26 11.87 4.06
N ILE A 155 25.22 11.53 5.36
CA ILE A 155 24.01 10.99 5.99
C ILE A 155 22.90 12.03 5.96
N LYS A 156 23.20 13.32 6.20
CA LYS A 156 22.22 14.39 6.08
C LYS A 156 21.66 14.49 4.65
N ASN A 157 22.51 14.56 3.63
CA ASN A 157 22.07 14.69 2.24
C ASN A 157 21.18 13.52 1.83
N VAL A 158 21.57 12.28 2.15
CA VAL A 158 20.74 11.09 1.83
C VAL A 158 19.43 11.09 2.61
N THR A 159 19.45 11.54 3.86
CA THR A 159 18.23 11.66 4.67
C THR A 159 17.29 12.70 4.06
N ASP A 160 17.81 13.88 3.70
CA ASP A 160 17.04 14.97 3.09
C ASP A 160 16.43 14.53 1.75
N ASP A 161 17.19 13.80 0.93
CA ASP A 161 16.70 13.20 -0.33
C ASP A 161 15.56 12.20 -0.10
N ILE A 162 15.69 11.31 0.89
CA ILE A 162 14.66 10.32 1.22
C ILE A 162 13.41 11.01 1.77
N VAL A 163 13.57 12.02 2.63
CA VAL A 163 12.45 12.81 3.18
C VAL A 163 11.72 13.55 2.08
N MET A 164 12.44 14.23 1.18
CA MET A 164 11.83 14.93 0.05
C MET A 164 11.02 13.97 -0.83
N LYS A 165 11.59 12.80 -1.14
CA LYS A 165 10.92 11.76 -1.92
C LYS A 165 9.65 11.23 -1.23
N GLU A 166 9.69 11.05 0.08
CA GLU A 166 8.51 10.58 0.83
C GLU A 166 7.42 11.66 0.91
N ASN A 167 7.79 12.94 1.07
CA ASN A 167 6.82 14.05 1.07
C ASN A 167 6.10 14.15 -0.28
N VAL A 168 6.84 14.09 -1.39
CA VAL A 168 6.25 14.06 -2.75
C VAL A 168 5.31 12.86 -2.90
N ARG A 169 5.70 11.68 -2.40
CA ARG A 169 4.86 10.49 -2.42
C ARG A 169 3.60 10.67 -1.57
N GLU A 170 3.68 11.32 -0.42
CA GLU A 170 2.53 11.62 0.44
C GLU A 170 1.56 12.58 -0.24
N GLU A 171 2.07 13.63 -0.89
CA GLU A 171 1.25 14.55 -1.71
C GLU A 171 0.54 13.79 -2.84
N ILE A 172 1.25 12.94 -3.58
CA ILE A 172 0.67 12.08 -4.63
C ILE A 172 -0.42 11.17 -4.03
N ASN A 173 -0.15 10.50 -2.91
CA ASN A 173 -1.12 9.63 -2.24
C ASN A 173 -2.37 10.38 -1.81
N THR A 174 -2.21 11.62 -1.35
CA THR A 174 -3.33 12.49 -0.96
C THR A 174 -4.19 12.82 -2.17
N SER A 175 -3.58 13.27 -3.27
CA SER A 175 -4.28 13.55 -4.53
C SER A 175 -4.98 12.32 -5.11
N ILE A 176 -4.35 11.14 -5.04
CA ILE A 176 -4.97 9.88 -5.49
C ILE A 176 -6.14 9.49 -4.58
N THR A 177 -6.04 9.73 -3.28
CA THR A 177 -7.11 9.40 -2.32
C THR A 177 -8.38 10.19 -2.64
N GLU A 178 -8.26 11.46 -3.01
CA GLU A 178 -9.38 12.26 -3.50
C GLU A 178 -10.01 11.65 -4.76
N LYS A 179 -9.18 11.28 -5.75
CA LYS A 179 -9.65 10.65 -6.99
C LYS A 179 -10.31 9.29 -6.76
N ARG A 180 -9.81 8.51 -5.80
CA ARG A 180 -10.42 7.24 -5.38
C ARG A 180 -11.80 7.45 -4.78
N LEU A 181 -11.98 8.49 -3.95
CA LEU A 181 -13.29 8.82 -3.39
C LEU A 181 -14.27 9.19 -4.50
N GLU A 182 -13.84 10.03 -5.45
CA GLU A 182 -14.63 10.40 -6.63
C GLU A 182 -15.04 9.15 -7.44
N GLN A 183 -14.10 8.27 -7.77
CA GLN A 183 -14.37 7.01 -8.47
C GLN A 183 -15.34 6.12 -7.67
N LYS A 184 -15.18 6.03 -6.35
CA LYS A 184 -16.05 5.23 -5.49
C LYS A 184 -17.48 5.75 -5.49
N VAL A 185 -17.66 7.08 -5.48
CA VAL A 185 -18.98 7.72 -5.62
C VAL A 185 -19.56 7.42 -7.00
N MET A 186 -18.79 7.63 -8.08
CA MET A 186 -19.23 7.33 -9.45
C MET A 186 -19.65 5.87 -9.64
N THR A 187 -18.94 4.94 -9.01
CA THR A 187 -19.26 3.50 -9.04
C THR A 187 -20.62 3.22 -8.39
N LEU A 188 -21.02 3.97 -7.35
CA LEU A 188 -22.30 3.77 -6.67
C LEU A 188 -23.51 4.35 -7.42
N ILE A 189 -23.30 5.35 -8.29
CA ILE A 189 -24.38 6.07 -8.99
C ILE A 189 -25.33 5.14 -9.77
N PRO A 190 -24.86 4.21 -10.63
CA PRO A 190 -25.77 3.36 -11.39
C PRO A 190 -26.67 2.48 -10.51
N GLY A 191 -26.13 1.96 -9.41
CA GLY A 191 -26.92 1.20 -8.44
C GLY A 191 -27.98 2.06 -7.76
N PHE A 192 -27.61 3.29 -7.38
CA PHE A 192 -28.55 4.24 -6.79
C PHE A 192 -29.70 4.61 -7.74
N ILE A 193 -29.39 4.85 -9.02
CA ILE A 193 -30.40 5.14 -10.05
C ILE A 193 -31.38 3.97 -10.22
N ILE A 194 -30.88 2.73 -10.27
CA ILE A 194 -31.73 1.53 -10.37
C ILE A 194 -32.67 1.43 -9.16
N ILE A 195 -32.14 1.64 -7.94
CA ILE A 195 -32.96 1.63 -6.72
C ILE A 195 -34.02 2.73 -6.76
N TYR A 196 -33.64 3.95 -7.15
CA TYR A 196 -34.55 5.08 -7.26
C TYR A 196 -35.71 4.79 -8.23
N ILE A 197 -35.40 4.30 -9.44
CA ILE A 197 -36.42 3.94 -10.43
C ILE A 197 -37.28 2.77 -9.93
N SER A 198 -36.69 1.79 -9.23
CA SER A 198 -37.45 0.67 -8.67
C SER A 198 -38.49 1.09 -7.63
N VAL A 199 -38.27 2.17 -6.90
CA VAL A 199 -39.22 2.70 -5.92
C VAL A 199 -40.22 3.64 -6.59
N SER A 200 -39.76 4.50 -7.50
CA SER A 200 -40.60 5.52 -8.12
C SER A 200 -41.48 4.98 -9.26
N SER A 201 -41.02 3.99 -10.03
CA SER A 201 -41.70 3.48 -11.22
C SER A 201 -41.31 2.01 -11.52
N PRO A 202 -41.80 1.05 -10.72
CA PRO A 202 -41.43 -0.35 -10.83
C PRO A 202 -41.83 -0.99 -12.18
N GLU A 203 -42.93 -0.56 -12.80
CA GLU A 203 -43.34 -1.04 -14.14
C GLU A 203 -42.25 -0.85 -15.21
N PHE A 204 -41.46 0.22 -15.12
CA PHE A 204 -40.42 0.51 -16.12
C PHE A 204 -39.28 -0.51 -16.08
N LEU A 205 -38.79 -0.85 -14.89
CA LEU A 205 -37.74 -1.85 -14.72
C LEU A 205 -38.24 -3.26 -14.99
N LYS A 206 -39.52 -3.55 -14.72
CA LYS A 206 -40.11 -4.86 -14.98
C LYS A 206 -40.04 -5.24 -16.46
N ILE A 207 -40.31 -4.30 -17.37
CA ILE A 207 -40.17 -4.52 -18.82
C ILE A 207 -38.72 -4.82 -19.19
N MET A 208 -37.76 -4.12 -18.57
CA MET A 208 -36.32 -4.33 -18.80
C MET A 208 -35.85 -5.71 -18.30
N TYR A 209 -36.40 -6.20 -17.18
CA TYR A 209 -36.04 -7.50 -16.61
C TYR A 209 -36.73 -8.69 -17.29
N GLU A 210 -37.96 -8.53 -17.80
CA GLU A 210 -38.73 -9.62 -18.38
C GLU A 210 -38.45 -9.79 -19.88
N SER A 211 -38.28 -8.70 -20.63
CA SER A 211 -38.02 -8.73 -22.07
C SER A 211 -36.62 -9.24 -22.42
N ILE A 212 -36.53 -10.07 -23.48
CA ILE A 212 -35.24 -10.57 -24.02
C ILE A 212 -34.36 -9.40 -24.47
N VAL A 213 -34.94 -8.39 -25.12
CA VAL A 213 -34.22 -7.18 -25.55
C VAL A 213 -33.71 -6.40 -24.34
N GLY A 214 -34.53 -6.29 -23.29
CA GLY A 214 -34.13 -5.61 -22.06
C GLY A 214 -32.94 -6.28 -21.37
N LYS A 215 -32.94 -7.62 -21.29
CA LYS A 215 -31.81 -8.40 -20.74
C LYS A 215 -30.52 -8.19 -21.54
N ILE A 216 -30.59 -8.11 -22.87
CA ILE A 216 -29.41 -7.85 -23.72
C ILE A 216 -28.84 -6.45 -23.43
N VAL A 217 -29.69 -5.42 -23.41
CA VAL A 217 -29.28 -4.04 -23.10
C VAL A 217 -28.64 -3.95 -21.72
N MET A 218 -29.27 -4.54 -20.70
CA MET A 218 -28.74 -4.57 -19.34
C MET A 218 -27.38 -5.28 -19.26
N THR A 219 -27.19 -6.33 -20.05
CA THR A 219 -25.90 -7.05 -20.12
C THR A 219 -24.81 -6.20 -20.76
N ILE A 220 -25.10 -5.48 -21.84
CA ILE A 220 -24.15 -4.56 -22.48
C ILE A 220 -23.78 -3.43 -21.51
N CYS A 221 -24.77 -2.82 -20.84
CA CYS A 221 -24.54 -1.79 -19.82
C CYS A 221 -23.66 -2.32 -18.68
N LEU A 222 -23.93 -3.53 -18.19
CA LEU A 222 -23.14 -4.15 -17.13
C LEU A 222 -21.69 -4.39 -17.58
N ILE A 223 -21.47 -4.89 -18.80
CA ILE A 223 -20.11 -5.10 -19.34
C ILE A 223 -19.36 -3.77 -19.45
N LEU A 224 -19.97 -2.73 -20.01
CA LEU A 224 -19.37 -1.40 -20.12
C LEU A 224 -19.04 -0.83 -18.74
N TYR A 225 -19.95 -0.97 -17.78
CA TYR A 225 -19.73 -0.55 -16.41
C TYR A 225 -18.57 -1.30 -15.74
N LEU A 226 -18.49 -2.62 -15.90
CA LEU A 226 -17.39 -3.43 -15.38
C LEU A 226 -16.06 -3.03 -16.02
N LEU A 227 -16.03 -2.82 -17.34
CA LEU A 227 -14.83 -2.37 -18.03
C LEU A 227 -14.38 -1.00 -17.53
N ALA A 228 -15.30 -0.05 -17.37
CA ALA A 228 -15.01 1.28 -16.82
C ALA A 228 -14.47 1.18 -15.38
N TYR A 229 -15.06 0.33 -14.53
CA TYR A 229 -14.59 0.09 -13.18
C TYR A 229 -13.15 -0.47 -13.15
N ILE A 230 -12.88 -1.49 -13.97
CA ILE A 230 -11.54 -2.10 -14.06
C ILE A 230 -10.50 -1.10 -14.56
N TRP A 231 -10.84 -0.30 -15.56
CA TRP A 231 -9.95 0.73 -16.07
C TRP A 231 -9.65 1.79 -15.02
N GLY A 232 -10.66 2.25 -14.28
CA GLY A 232 -10.48 3.20 -13.18
C GLY A 232 -9.53 2.66 -12.10
N GLU A 233 -9.78 1.43 -11.62
CA GLU A 233 -8.91 0.78 -10.62
C GLU A 233 -7.48 0.62 -11.14
N ARG A 234 -7.30 0.24 -12.41
CA ARG A 234 -5.96 0.05 -13.00
C ARG A 234 -5.18 1.36 -13.10
N ILE A 235 -5.82 2.45 -13.48
CA ILE A 235 -5.18 3.77 -13.56
C ILE A 235 -4.73 4.20 -12.16
N VAL A 236 -5.62 4.07 -11.18
CA VAL A 236 -5.33 4.41 -9.78
C VAL A 236 -4.20 3.56 -9.22
N ASP A 237 -4.18 2.26 -9.50
CA ASP A 237 -3.12 1.36 -9.06
C ASP A 237 -1.79 1.64 -9.78
N SER A 238 -1.79 1.99 -11.07
CA SER A 238 -0.56 2.28 -11.81
C SER A 238 0.18 3.50 -11.28
N ILE A 239 -0.55 4.55 -10.86
CA ILE A 239 0.06 5.76 -10.32
C ILE A 239 0.67 5.50 -8.92
N MET A 240 0.17 4.50 -8.19
CA MET A 240 0.72 4.12 -6.88
C MET A 240 1.98 3.23 -6.95
N GLU A 241 2.25 2.60 -8.09
CA GLU A 241 3.44 1.74 -8.26
C GLU A 241 4.68 2.53 -8.72
N GLU A 242 4.54 3.77 -9.22
CA GLU A 242 5.64 4.70 -9.53
C GLU A 242 6.18 5.42 -8.28
#